data_AF-S1NMG9-F1
#
_entry.id   AF-S1NMG9-F1
#
_cell.length_a   1.000
_cell.length_b   1.000
_cell.length_c   1.000
_cell.angle_alpha   90.00
_cell.angle_beta   90.00
_cell.angle_gamma   90.00
#
_symmetry.space_group_name_H-M   'P 1'
#
loop_
_entity.id
_entity.type
_entity.pdbx_description
1 polymer ?
#
loop_
_entity_poly.entity_id
_entity_poly.type
_entity_poly.pdbx_seq_one_letter_code
_entity_poly.pdbx_strand_id
1 'polypeptide(L)'
;MSEYYYILSLYKEKQRYGLKVTLLTAVLLLGVSFIVALDLFRMNPLIWYFIAMGIVLFQMKKMKRESENYDQLVDFLKRYQSETLQNDELVFFIDYQLKHYFERESHELLARLKNKNTADDVKAIIGLNEIIGEIIAYYNYLSDDQELKEDIEISLQWYRDSIENRKQNLV
;
A
#
# COMPACT_ATOMS: atom_id res chain seq x y z
N MET A 1 16.03 11.60 -4.24
CA MET A 1 15.99 10.18 -3.84
C MET A 1 15.03 9.50 -4.80
N SER A 2 15.46 8.48 -5.55
CA SER A 2 14.59 7.87 -6.56
C SER A 2 13.27 7.42 -5.92
N GLU A 3 12.17 7.58 -6.65
CA GLU A 3 10.83 7.19 -6.21
C GLU A 3 10.78 5.76 -5.67
N TYR A 4 11.50 4.84 -6.33
CA TYR A 4 11.66 3.45 -5.90
C TYR A 4 12.14 3.31 -4.45
N TYR A 5 13.28 3.91 -4.10
CA TYR A 5 13.83 3.85 -2.74
C TYR A 5 12.91 4.51 -1.70
N TYR A 6 12.17 5.55 -2.10
CA TYR A 6 11.17 6.15 -1.22
C TYR A 6 10.04 5.16 -0.91
N ILE A 7 9.45 4.52 -1.93
CA ILE A 7 8.39 3.52 -1.76
C ILE A 7 8.89 2.29 -0.99
N LEU A 8 10.12 1.84 -1.26
CA LEU A 8 10.77 0.77 -0.51
C LEU A 8 10.94 1.13 0.98
N SER A 9 11.24 2.39 1.30
CA SER A 9 11.33 2.86 2.68
C SER A 9 9.98 2.80 3.39
N LEU A 10 8.89 3.15 2.70
CA LEU A 10 7.52 3.03 3.20
C LEU A 10 7.11 1.57 3.42
N TYR A 11 7.51 0.67 2.51
CA TYR A 11 7.30 -0.76 2.65
C TYR A 11 8.02 -1.33 3.88
N LYS A 12 9.30 -0.98 4.08
CA LYS A 12 10.05 -1.36 5.28
C LYS A 12 9.41 -0.84 6.56
N GLU A 13 8.81 0.36 6.52
CA GLU A 13 8.05 0.88 7.65
C GLU A 13 6.75 0.09 7.89
N LYS A 14 6.03 -0.28 6.83
CA LYS A 14 4.86 -1.17 6.89
C LYS A 14 5.22 -2.51 7.52
N GLN A 15 6.35 -3.13 7.18
CA GLN A 15 6.75 -4.39 7.82
C GLN A 15 6.93 -4.26 9.34
N ARG A 16 7.36 -3.08 9.82
CA ARG A 16 7.54 -2.79 11.25
C ARG A 16 6.24 -2.40 11.94
N TYR A 17 5.16 -2.17 11.21
CA TYR A 17 3.86 -1.75 11.74
C TYR A 17 3.31 -2.76 12.76
N GLY A 18 3.29 -4.05 12.42
CA GLY A 18 2.79 -5.10 13.30
C GLY A 18 3.48 -5.07 14.67
N LEU A 19 4.82 -4.99 14.66
CA LEU A 19 5.62 -4.92 15.88
C LEU A 19 5.34 -3.65 16.69
N LYS A 20 5.19 -2.49 16.05
CA LYS A 20 4.83 -1.23 16.72
C LYS A 20 3.45 -1.31 17.38
N VAL A 21 2.45 -1.88 16.71
CA VAL A 21 1.09 -2.03 17.23
C VAL A 21 1.06 -3.03 18.40
N THR A 22 1.76 -4.16 18.27
CA THR A 22 1.86 -5.14 19.36
C THR A 22 2.52 -4.53 20.59
N LEU A 23 3.62 -3.79 20.41
CA LEU A 23 4.32 -3.13 21.50
C LEU A 23 3.46 -2.05 22.17
N LEU A 24 2.77 -1.22 21.37
CA LEU A 24 1.83 -0.23 21.87
C LEU A 24 0.72 -0.88 22.71
N THR A 25 0.16 -1.99 22.21
CA THR A 25 -0.90 -2.74 22.90
C THR A 25 -0.38 -3.30 24.22
N ALA A 26 0.82 -3.89 24.24
CA ALA A 26 1.44 -4.42 25.45
C ALA A 26 1.67 -3.32 26.50
N VAL A 27 2.22 -2.16 26.10
CA VAL A 27 2.45 -1.03 26.99
C VAL A 27 1.13 -0.48 27.55
N LEU A 28 0.10 -0.34 26.72
CA LEU A 28 -1.20 0.13 27.16
C LEU A 28 -1.88 -0.86 28.12
N LEU A 29 -1.80 -2.16 27.86
CA LEU A 29 -2.34 -3.18 28.75
C LEU A 29 -1.64 -3.18 30.12
N LEU A 30 -0.31 -3.07 30.14
CA LEU A 30 0.45 -2.94 31.39
C LEU A 30 0.09 -1.65 32.14
N GLY A 31 -0.05 -0.53 31.43
CA GLY A 31 -0.45 0.75 32.00
C GLY A 31 -1.86 0.71 32.62
N VAL A 32 -2.84 0.16 31.90
CA VAL A 32 -4.20 -0.02 32.42
C VAL A 32 -4.22 -0.95 33.62
N SER A 33 -3.49 -2.07 33.55
CA SER A 33 -3.40 -3.02 34.67
C SER A 33 -2.83 -2.38 35.93
N PHE A 34 -1.80 -1.52 35.78
CA PHE A 34 -1.22 -0.77 36.89
C PHE A 34 -2.20 0.25 37.49
N ILE A 35 -2.93 0.99 36.64
CA ILE A 35 -3.95 1.95 37.08
C ILE A 35 -5.05 1.26 37.88
N VAL A 36 -5.53 0.11 37.39
CA VAL A 36 -6.56 -0.69 38.05
C VAL A 36 -6.04 -1.30 39.37
N ALA A 37 -4.81 -1.81 39.38
CA ALA A 37 -4.22 -2.43 40.58
C ALA A 37 -3.96 -1.45 41.72
N LEU A 38 -3.59 -0.21 41.40
CA LEU A 38 -3.36 0.85 42.37
C LEU A 38 -4.65 1.58 42.79
N ASP A 39 -5.80 1.22 42.20
CA ASP A 39 -7.09 1.91 42.40
C ASP A 39 -6.96 3.44 42.28
N LEU A 40 -6.13 3.91 41.33
CA LEU A 40 -5.83 5.34 41.18
C LEU A 40 -7.08 6.16 40.83
N PHE A 41 -8.06 5.52 40.18
CA PHE A 41 -9.31 6.13 39.76
C PHE A 41 -10.46 5.17 40.06
N ARG A 42 -11.44 5.64 40.85
CA ARG A 42 -12.70 4.94 41.14
C ARG A 42 -13.65 4.92 39.94
N MET A 43 -13.18 4.38 38.82
CA MET A 43 -13.98 4.10 37.62
C MET A 43 -14.01 2.59 37.38
N ASN A 44 -15.05 2.11 36.70
CA ASN A 44 -15.13 0.71 36.31
C ASN A 44 -13.88 0.35 35.47
N PRO A 45 -13.11 -0.70 35.85
CA PRO A 45 -11.91 -1.12 35.12
C PRO A 45 -12.11 -1.28 33.62
N LEU A 46 -13.31 -1.71 33.19
CA LEU A 46 -13.66 -1.87 31.77
C LEU A 46 -13.50 -0.57 30.96
N ILE A 47 -13.77 0.59 31.57
CA ILE A 47 -13.66 1.89 30.89
C ILE A 47 -12.21 2.15 30.46
N TRP A 48 -11.23 1.82 31.30
CA TRP A 48 -9.81 1.98 30.97
C TRP A 48 -9.38 1.08 29.82
N TYR A 49 -9.87 -0.17 29.78
CA TYR A 49 -9.63 -1.07 28.65
C TYR A 49 -10.25 -0.55 27.35
N PHE A 50 -11.46 0.04 27.40
CA PHE A 50 -12.07 0.66 26.21
C PHE A 50 -11.27 1.88 25.72
N ILE A 51 -10.76 2.71 26.62
CA ILE A 51 -9.90 3.85 26.26
C ILE A 51 -8.62 3.35 25.58
N ALA A 52 -7.94 2.35 26.16
CA ALA A 52 -6.74 1.76 25.59
C ALA A 52 -7.02 1.15 24.20
N MET A 53 -8.13 0.41 24.04
CA MET A 53 -8.54 -0.15 22.76
C MET A 53 -8.82 0.96 21.72
N GLY A 54 -9.47 2.04 22.12
CA GLY A 54 -9.71 3.21 21.26
C GLY A 54 -8.41 3.84 20.76
N ILE A 55 -7.40 3.99 21.63
CA ILE A 55 -6.07 4.50 21.27
C ILE A 55 -5.39 3.58 20.26
N VAL A 56 -5.43 2.26 20.48
CA VAL A 56 -4.84 1.28 19.55
C VAL A 56 -5.51 1.37 18.19
N LEU A 57 -6.84 1.33 18.13
CA LEU A 57 -7.58 1.40 16.86
C LEU A 57 -7.31 2.70 16.10
N PHE A 58 -7.23 3.83 16.81
CA PHE A 58 -6.90 5.12 16.20
C PHE A 58 -5.48 5.13 15.61
N GLN A 59 -4.50 4.61 16.36
CA GLN A 59 -3.11 4.52 15.87
C GLN A 59 -2.98 3.54 14.70
N MET A 60 -3.69 2.40 14.76
CA MET A 60 -3.75 1.43 13.65
C MET A 60 -4.24 2.09 12.36
N LYS A 61 -5.33 2.87 12.43
CA LYS A 61 -5.84 3.61 11.27
C LYS A 61 -4.83 4.64 10.76
N LYS A 62 -4.18 5.39 11.66
CA LYS A 62 -3.22 6.44 11.30
C LYS A 62 -1.94 5.89 10.66
N MET A 63 -1.51 4.70 11.06
CA MET A 63 -0.26 4.09 10.61
C MET A 63 -0.42 3.16 9.41
N LYS A 64 -1.67 2.91 8.95
CA LYS A 64 -1.92 2.15 7.72
C LYS A 64 -1.31 2.90 6.53
N ARG A 65 -0.29 2.30 5.91
CA ARG A 65 0.40 2.86 4.74
C ARG A 65 -0.29 2.54 3.41
N GLU A 66 -1.01 1.43 3.38
CA GLU A 66 -1.78 0.95 2.23
C GLU A 66 -2.93 1.89 1.87
N SER A 67 -3.36 1.83 0.61
CA SER A 67 -4.58 2.49 0.15
C SER A 67 -5.85 1.88 0.76
N GLU A 68 -6.96 2.61 0.65
CA GLU A 68 -8.28 2.09 1.05
C GLU A 68 -8.73 0.89 0.21
N ASN A 69 -8.23 0.79 -1.04
CA ASN A 69 -8.60 -0.25 -1.99
C ASN A 69 -7.59 -1.42 -2.00
N TYR A 70 -6.62 -1.46 -1.08
CA TYR A 70 -5.58 -2.51 -1.04
C TYR A 70 -6.16 -3.92 -1.03
N ASP A 71 -7.19 -4.18 -0.22
CA ASP A 71 -7.82 -5.50 -0.15
C ASP A 71 -8.46 -5.91 -1.50
N GLN A 72 -9.03 -4.94 -2.23
CA GLN A 72 -9.62 -5.18 -3.55
C GLN A 72 -8.53 -5.44 -4.60
N LEU A 73 -7.40 -4.74 -4.51
CA LEU A 73 -6.23 -5.00 -5.35
C LEU A 73 -5.71 -6.43 -5.10
N VAL A 74 -5.57 -6.86 -3.84
CA VAL A 74 -5.13 -8.22 -3.50
C VAL A 74 -6.11 -9.26 -4.05
N ASP A 75 -7.41 -9.04 -3.89
CA ASP A 75 -8.44 -9.93 -4.44
C ASP A 75 -8.40 -9.99 -5.97
N PHE A 76 -8.11 -8.87 -6.64
CA PHE A 76 -7.93 -8.82 -8.08
C PHE A 76 -6.68 -9.61 -8.52
N LEU A 77 -5.53 -9.33 -7.93
CA LEU A 77 -4.27 -10.01 -8.22
C LEU A 77 -4.39 -11.52 -7.98
N LYS A 78 -5.10 -11.94 -6.94
CA LYS A 78 -5.35 -13.36 -6.66
C LYS A 78 -6.07 -14.08 -7.80
N ARG A 79 -6.96 -13.39 -8.50
CA ARG A 79 -7.78 -13.97 -9.58
C ARG A 79 -7.09 -13.94 -10.93
N TYR A 80 -6.33 -12.88 -11.21
CA TYR A 80 -5.83 -12.63 -12.57
C TYR A 80 -4.30 -12.63 -12.69
N GLN A 81 -3.57 -12.44 -11.60
CA GLN A 81 -2.10 -12.33 -11.58
C GLN A 81 -1.51 -12.91 -10.28
N SER A 82 -1.77 -14.19 -10.00
CA SER A 82 -1.40 -14.81 -8.73
C SER A 82 0.10 -14.87 -8.46
N GLU A 83 0.93 -14.79 -9.52
CA GLU A 83 2.39 -14.76 -9.40
C GLU A 83 2.87 -13.45 -8.75
N THR A 84 2.24 -12.33 -9.07
CA THR A 84 2.55 -11.00 -8.49
C THR A 84 2.39 -11.00 -6.96
N LEU A 85 1.47 -11.82 -6.42
CA LEU A 85 1.26 -11.96 -4.97
C LEU A 85 2.43 -12.62 -4.23
N GLN A 86 3.36 -13.27 -4.92
CA GLN A 86 4.53 -13.86 -4.28
C GLN A 86 5.55 -12.80 -3.84
N ASN A 87 5.43 -11.57 -4.35
CA ASN A 87 6.29 -10.45 -4.02
C ASN A 87 5.49 -9.33 -3.31
N ASP A 88 5.45 -9.37 -1.99
CA ASP A 88 4.75 -8.39 -1.14
C ASP A 88 5.24 -6.94 -1.37
N GLU A 89 6.52 -6.76 -1.71
CA GLU A 89 7.08 -5.44 -2.03
C GLU A 89 6.48 -4.91 -3.33
N LEU A 90 6.42 -5.74 -4.37
CA LEU A 90 5.81 -5.40 -5.66
C LEU A 90 4.31 -5.09 -5.49
N VAL A 91 3.58 -5.88 -4.71
CA VAL A 91 2.16 -5.61 -4.41
C VAL A 91 1.99 -4.25 -3.72
N PHE A 92 2.86 -3.93 -2.75
CA PHE A 92 2.84 -2.63 -2.08
C PHE A 92 3.23 -1.49 -3.04
N PHE A 93 4.18 -1.73 -3.93
CA PHE A 93 4.58 -0.77 -4.96
C PHE A 93 3.42 -0.47 -5.91
N ILE A 94 2.70 -1.50 -6.37
CA ILE A 94 1.50 -1.35 -7.20
C ILE A 94 0.44 -0.54 -6.47
N ASP A 95 0.13 -0.86 -5.22
CA ASP A 95 -0.83 -0.10 -4.42
C ASP A 95 -0.47 1.39 -4.31
N TYR A 96 0.82 1.67 -4.06
CA TYR A 96 1.32 3.03 -3.98
C TYR A 96 1.14 3.78 -5.32
N GLN A 97 1.55 3.16 -6.43
CA GLN A 97 1.42 3.77 -7.76
C GLN A 97 -0.04 4.02 -8.13
N LEU A 98 -0.93 3.06 -7.87
CA LEU A 98 -2.37 3.21 -8.11
C LEU A 98 -2.95 4.37 -7.30
N LYS A 99 -2.55 4.52 -6.03
CA LYS A 99 -2.99 5.60 -5.16
C LYS A 99 -2.48 6.98 -5.56
N HIS A 100 -1.25 7.08 -6.07
CA HIS A 100 -0.59 8.37 -6.26
C HIS A 100 -0.58 8.87 -7.72
N TYR A 101 -0.54 7.96 -8.70
CA TYR A 101 -0.48 8.31 -10.13
C TYR A 101 -1.78 7.99 -10.87
N PHE A 102 -2.55 7.03 -10.39
CA PHE A 102 -3.80 6.58 -11.02
C PHE A 102 -4.99 6.66 -10.06
N GLU A 103 -4.98 7.57 -9.07
CA GLU A 103 -5.91 7.54 -7.94
C GLU A 103 -7.37 7.41 -8.39
N ARG A 104 -7.80 8.32 -9.27
CA ARG A 104 -9.17 8.35 -9.77
C ARG A 104 -9.48 7.14 -10.66
N GLU A 105 -8.61 6.83 -11.60
CA GLU A 105 -8.83 5.76 -12.58
C GLU A 105 -8.85 4.39 -11.90
N SER A 106 -7.87 4.10 -11.05
CA SER A 106 -7.79 2.86 -10.28
C SER A 106 -8.98 2.70 -9.32
N HIS A 107 -9.43 3.78 -8.69
CA HIS A 107 -10.61 3.77 -7.83
C HIS A 107 -11.89 3.44 -8.63
N GLU A 108 -12.08 4.08 -9.78
CA GLU A 108 -13.24 3.80 -10.65
C GLU A 108 -13.22 2.35 -11.18
N LEU A 109 -12.05 1.83 -11.58
CA LEU A 109 -11.90 0.46 -12.07
C LEU A 109 -12.15 -0.57 -10.97
N LEU A 110 -11.53 -0.41 -9.79
CA LEU A 110 -11.72 -1.31 -8.64
C LEU A 110 -13.16 -1.27 -8.11
N ALA A 111 -13.80 -0.09 -8.11
CA ALA A 111 -15.21 0.03 -7.72
C ALA A 111 -16.15 -0.71 -8.69
N ARG A 112 -15.86 -0.68 -10.00
CA ARG A 112 -16.67 -1.41 -11.00
C ARG A 112 -16.59 -2.92 -10.78
N LEU A 113 -15.41 -3.47 -10.49
CA LEU A 113 -15.21 -4.89 -10.20
C LEU A 113 -15.99 -5.41 -8.97
N LYS A 114 -16.43 -4.51 -8.09
CA LYS A 114 -17.27 -4.83 -6.93
C LYS A 114 -18.74 -5.02 -7.31
N ASN A 115 -19.21 -4.32 -8.33
CA ASN A 115 -20.58 -4.37 -8.82
C ASN A 115 -20.66 -5.48 -9.86
N LYS A 116 -21.17 -6.67 -9.46
CA LYS A 116 -21.26 -7.94 -10.22
C LYS A 116 -21.98 -7.88 -11.60
N ASN A 117 -21.69 -6.88 -12.43
CA ASN A 117 -22.24 -6.67 -13.75
C ASN A 117 -21.21 -7.12 -14.80
N THR A 118 -21.49 -8.26 -15.42
CA THR A 118 -20.50 -9.08 -16.11
C THR A 118 -19.85 -8.42 -17.33
N ALA A 119 -20.49 -7.42 -17.94
CA ALA A 119 -19.95 -6.69 -19.10
C ALA A 119 -19.07 -5.48 -18.71
N ASP A 120 -19.41 -4.79 -17.62
CA ASP A 120 -18.60 -3.69 -17.07
C ASP A 120 -17.31 -4.23 -16.43
N ASP A 121 -17.37 -5.47 -15.93
CA ASP A 121 -16.24 -6.18 -15.33
C ASP A 121 -15.11 -6.43 -16.33
N VAL A 122 -15.40 -6.80 -17.59
CA VAL A 122 -14.34 -7.13 -18.58
C VAL A 122 -13.48 -5.92 -18.92
N LYS A 123 -14.09 -4.75 -19.15
CA LYS A 123 -13.34 -3.53 -19.43
C LYS A 123 -12.53 -3.08 -18.22
N ALA A 124 -13.11 -3.21 -17.02
CA ALA A 124 -12.41 -2.88 -15.79
C ALA A 124 -11.21 -3.81 -15.54
N ILE A 125 -11.36 -5.11 -15.82
CA ILE A 125 -10.28 -6.10 -15.73
C ILE A 125 -9.15 -5.75 -16.71
N ILE A 126 -9.48 -5.45 -17.98
CA ILE A 126 -8.49 -5.11 -19.01
C ILE A 126 -7.72 -3.85 -18.60
N GLY A 127 -8.44 -2.76 -18.29
CA GLY A 127 -7.80 -1.49 -17.91
C GLY A 127 -6.92 -1.63 -16.67
N LEU A 128 -7.38 -2.37 -15.66
CA LEU A 128 -6.58 -2.58 -14.45
C LEU A 128 -5.35 -3.46 -14.73
N ASN A 129 -5.46 -4.48 -15.60
CA ASN A 129 -4.32 -5.28 -16.03
C ASN A 129 -3.29 -4.46 -16.81
N GLU A 130 -3.73 -3.55 -17.69
CA GLU A 130 -2.84 -2.65 -18.45
C GLU A 130 -2.05 -1.74 -17.50
N ILE A 131 -2.73 -1.07 -16.57
CA ILE A 131 -2.09 -0.18 -15.60
C ILE A 131 -1.11 -0.97 -14.71
N ILE A 132 -1.53 -2.13 -14.19
CA ILE A 132 -0.65 -2.97 -13.36
C ILE A 132 0.55 -3.47 -14.16
N GLY A 133 0.35 -3.87 -15.42
CA GLY A 133 1.43 -4.30 -16.30
C GLY A 133 2.47 -3.19 -16.55
N GLU A 134 2.00 -1.95 -16.73
CA GLU A 134 2.89 -0.79 -16.82
C GLU A 134 3.68 -0.57 -15.53
N ILE A 135 3.02 -0.65 -14.37
CA ILE A 135 3.67 -0.49 -13.08
C ILE A 135 4.72 -1.59 -12.83
N ILE A 136 4.43 -2.83 -13.20
CA ILE A 136 5.37 -3.95 -13.10
C ILE A 136 6.58 -3.71 -14.03
N ALA A 137 6.36 -3.27 -15.26
CA ALA A 137 7.44 -2.95 -16.18
C ALA A 137 8.34 -1.83 -15.63
N TYR A 138 7.74 -0.80 -15.04
CA TYR A 138 8.47 0.28 -14.37
C TYR A 138 9.25 -0.24 -13.15
N TYR A 139 8.65 -1.09 -12.31
CA TYR A 139 9.33 -1.71 -11.17
C TYR A 139 10.54 -2.55 -11.60
N ASN A 140 10.39 -3.34 -12.66
CA ASN A 140 11.48 -4.15 -13.21
C ASN A 140 12.59 -3.26 -13.80
N TYR A 141 12.23 -2.19 -14.51
CA TYR A 141 13.18 -1.20 -15.01
C TYR A 141 14.01 -0.58 -13.88
N LEU A 142 13.38 -0.25 -12.75
CA LEU A 142 14.06 0.30 -11.58
C LEU A 142 14.96 -0.70 -10.84
N SER A 143 14.67 -2.00 -10.94
CA SER A 143 15.38 -3.06 -10.20
C SER A 143 16.54 -3.68 -11.00
N ASP A 144 16.47 -3.67 -12.34
CA ASP A 144 17.55 -4.17 -13.21
C ASP A 144 18.69 -3.15 -13.37
N ASP A 145 18.41 -1.85 -13.24
CA ASP A 145 19.36 -0.77 -13.56
C ASP A 145 20.20 -0.39 -12.32
N GLN A 146 21.11 -1.29 -11.90
CA GLN A 146 22.06 -1.07 -10.80
C GLN A 146 23.03 0.10 -11.03
N GLU A 147 23.09 0.64 -12.26
CA GLU A 147 23.96 1.77 -12.66
C GLU A 147 23.22 3.11 -12.82
N LEU A 148 22.02 3.26 -12.24
CA LEU A 148 21.38 4.57 -12.15
C LEU A 148 22.19 5.50 -11.24
N LYS A 149 23.20 6.13 -11.86
CA LYS A 149 24.10 7.14 -11.28
C LYS A 149 23.27 8.30 -10.70
N GLU A 150 23.06 8.20 -9.40
CA GLU A 150 22.70 9.14 -8.32
C GLU A 150 22.05 10.52 -8.54
N ASP A 151 21.85 11.08 -9.74
CA ASP A 151 21.39 12.49 -9.87
C ASP A 151 20.08 12.71 -10.64
N ILE A 152 19.43 11.66 -11.18
CA ILE A 152 18.14 11.82 -11.87
C ILE A 152 17.02 11.20 -11.03
N GLU A 153 16.04 12.03 -10.67
CA GLU A 153 14.80 11.57 -10.06
C GLU A 153 13.97 10.82 -11.09
N ILE A 154 14.09 9.49 -11.09
CA ILE A 154 13.28 8.62 -11.94
C ILE A 154 11.93 8.44 -11.27
N SER A 155 10.92 9.03 -11.91
CA SER A 155 9.52 8.86 -11.60
C SER A 155 8.81 8.02 -12.68
N LEU A 156 7.63 7.49 -12.39
CA LEU A 156 6.81 6.78 -13.39
C LEU A 156 6.57 7.65 -14.64
N GLN A 157 6.34 8.95 -14.46
CA GLN A 157 6.17 9.88 -15.57
C GLN A 157 7.45 10.01 -16.39
N TRP A 158 8.61 10.15 -15.75
CA TRP A 158 9.89 10.17 -16.45
C TRP A 158 10.11 8.88 -17.26
N TYR A 159 9.76 7.72 -16.69
CA TYR A 159 9.85 6.43 -17.38
C TYR A 159 8.99 6.41 -18.65
N ARG A 160 7.73 6.87 -18.58
CA ARG A 160 6.83 7.01 -19.74
C ARG A 160 7.45 7.88 -20.83
N ASP A 161 7.91 9.06 -20.45
CA ASP A 161 8.54 10.02 -21.37
C ASP A 161 9.80 9.42 -22.02
N SER A 162 10.59 8.64 -21.26
CA SER A 162 11.80 7.98 -21.76
C SER A 162 11.52 6.91 -22.82
N ILE A 163 10.42 6.15 -22.66
CA ILE A 163 10.00 5.14 -23.63
C ILE A 163 9.46 5.81 -24.90
N GLU A 164 8.66 6.86 -24.74
CA GLU A 164 8.09 7.59 -25.86
C GLU A 164 9.18 8.23 -26.73
N ASN A 165 10.17 8.87 -26.09
CA ASN A 165 11.33 9.42 -26.78
C ASN A 165 12.18 8.35 -27.49
N ARG A 166 12.38 7.17 -26.88
CA ARG A 166 13.07 6.05 -27.55
C ARG A 166 12.30 5.54 -28.76
N LYS A 167 10.97 5.48 -28.70
CA LYS A 167 10.13 5.07 -29.83
C LYS A 167 10.21 6.07 -30.98
N GLN A 168 10.21 7.37 -30.70
CA GLN A 168 10.35 8.42 -31.72
C GLN A 168 11.72 8.41 -32.40
N ASN A 169 12.79 8.06 -31.67
CA ASN A 169 14.15 7.97 -32.21
C ASN A 169 14.41 6.71 -33.07
N LEU A 170 13.47 5.75 -33.09
CA LEU A 170 13.55 4.52 -33.88
C LEU A 170 12.71 4.57 -35.17
N VAL A 171 12.02 5.70 -35.43
CA VAL A 171 11.23 6.00 -36.64
C VAL A 171 12.01 6.98 -37.51
#